data_AF-A0A9E0L7R3-F1
#
_entry.id   AF-A0A9E0L7R3-F1
#
_cell.length_a   1.000
_cell.length_b   1.000
_cell.length_c   1.000
_cell.angle_alpha   90.00
_cell.angle_beta   90.00
_cell.angle_gamma   90.00
#
_symmetry.space_group_name_H-M   'P 1'
#
loop_
_entity.id
_entity.type
_entity.pdbx_description
1 polymer ?
#
loop_
_entity_poly.entity_id
_entity_poly.type
_entity_poly.pdbx_seq_one_letter_code
_entity_poly.pdbx_strand_id
1 'polypeptide(L)' 'MCLICGWIYEEAKGYPEDGIPAGTSWEEVPASWLCPECGAGKQDFEMVQI' A
#
# COMPACT_ATOMS: atom_id res chain seq x y z
N MET A 1 5.43 -3.96 1.14
CA MET A 1 5.09 -5.22 0.46
C MET A 1 4.03 -5.95 1.26
N CYS A 2 2.96 -6.42 0.61
CA CYS A 2 1.94 -7.24 1.22
C CYS A 2 2.51 -8.64 1.49
N LEU A 3 2.42 -9.10 2.73
CA LEU A 3 2.88 -10.41 3.18
C LEU A 3 2.03 -11.57 2.63
N ILE A 4 0.82 -11.28 2.15
CA ILE A 4 -0.14 -12.28 1.67
C ILE A 4 0.07 -12.62 0.20
N CYS A 5 0.27 -11.62 -0.66
CA CYS A 5 0.34 -11.80 -2.11
C CYS A 5 1.64 -11.26 -2.74
N GLY A 6 2.49 -10.56 -1.99
CA GLY A 6 3.73 -9.98 -2.49
C GLY A 6 3.57 -8.65 -3.23
N TRP A 7 2.37 -8.08 -3.33
CA TRP A 7 2.16 -6.77 -3.97
C TRP A 7 2.89 -5.65 -3.23
N ILE A 8 3.47 -4.69 -3.96
CA ILE A 8 4.30 -3.62 -3.39
C ILE A 8 3.60 -2.27 -3.61
N TYR A 9 3.34 -1.57 -2.51
CA TYR A 9 2.98 -0.16 -2.55
C TYR A 9 4.25 0.67 -2.82
N GLU A 10 4.29 1.36 -3.95
CA GLU A 10 5.37 2.31 -4.27
C GLU A 10 4.91 3.72 -3.90
N GLU A 11 5.47 4.32 -2.85
CA GLU A 11 5.08 5.66 -2.38
C GLU A 11 5.20 6.71 -3.49
N ALA A 12 6.22 6.62 -4.34
CA ALA A 12 6.41 7.51 -5.48
C ALA A 12 5.27 7.47 -6.50
N LYS A 13 4.56 6.34 -6.61
CA LYS A 13 3.39 6.18 -7.49
C LYS A 13 2.08 6.42 -6.74
N GLY A 14 2.06 6.17 -5.44
CA GLY A 14 0.82 6.13 -4.66
C GLY A 14 -0.11 5.03 -5.16
N TYR A 15 -1.41 5.25 -5.00
CA TYR A 15 -2.44 4.43 -5.61
C TYR A 15 -3.66 5.30 -6.00
N PRO A 16 -3.58 6.08 -7.11
CA PRO A 16 -4.60 7.07 -7.45
C PRO A 16 -6.00 6.50 -7.70
N GLU A 17 -6.09 5.22 -8.06
CA GLU A 17 -7.36 4.51 -8.26
C GLU A 17 -8.20 4.43 -6.98
N ASP A 18 -7.54 4.35 -5.81
CA ASP A 18 -8.20 4.43 -4.50
C ASP A 18 -8.08 5.83 -3.87
N GLY A 19 -7.72 6.84 -4.67
CA GLY A 19 -7.57 8.22 -4.21
C GLY A 19 -6.33 8.47 -3.36
N ILE A 20 -5.30 7.62 -3.45
CA ILE A 20 -4.00 7.81 -2.80
C ILE A 20 -3.03 8.46 -3.81
N PRO A 21 -2.71 9.76 -3.68
CA PRO A 21 -1.85 10.44 -4.65
C PRO A 21 -0.42 9.89 -4.70
N ALA A 22 0.25 10.14 -5.82
CA ALA A 22 1.69 9.91 -5.93
C ALA A 22 2.45 10.73 -4.88
N GLY A 23 3.45 10.11 -4.26
CA GLY A 23 4.23 10.69 -3.16
C GLY A 23 3.60 10.51 -1.77
N THR A 24 2.44 9.88 -1.64
CA THR A 24 1.85 9.59 -0.32
C THR A 24 2.67 8.51 0.37
N SER A 25 3.18 8.83 1.56
CA SER A 25 3.94 7.89 2.38
C SER A 25 3.04 6.75 2.87
N TRP A 26 3.63 5.58 3.15
CA TRP A 26 2.89 4.44 3.70
C TRP A 26 2.21 4.81 5.01
N GLU A 27 2.79 5.68 5.82
CA GLU A 27 2.20 6.15 7.08
C GLU A 27 0.88 6.92 6.85
N GLU A 28 0.80 7.72 5.79
CA GLU A 28 -0.37 8.52 5.43
C GLU A 28 -1.50 7.72 4.76
N VAL A 29 -1.21 6.52 4.24
CA VAL A 29 -2.24 5.64 3.67
C VAL A 29 -3.32 5.33 4.73
N PRO A 30 -4.62 5.45 4.43
CA PRO A 30 -5.67 5.17 5.41
C PRO A 30 -5.58 3.76 5.99
N ALA A 31 -5.82 3.60 7.29
CA ALA A 31 -5.80 2.28 7.94
C ALA A 31 -6.87 1.32 7.41
N SER A 32 -7.95 1.86 6.83
CA SER A 32 -9.02 1.11 6.17
C SER A 32 -8.70 0.69 4.74
N TRP A 33 -7.58 1.14 4.17
CA TRP A 33 -7.15 0.75 2.84
C TRP A 33 -6.75 -0.73 2.82
N LEU A 34 -7.12 -1.41 1.73
CA LEU A 34 -6.88 -2.83 1.54
C LEU A 34 -6.01 -3.05 0.30
N CYS A 35 -5.17 -4.08 0.33
CA CYS A 35 -4.35 -4.48 -0.80
C CYS A 35 -5.25 -4.69 -2.03
N PRO A 36 -4.94 -4.07 -3.18
CA PRO A 36 -5.80 -4.14 -4.36
C PRO A 36 -5.84 -5.53 -4.99
N GLU A 37 -4.79 -6.33 -4.78
CA GLU A 37 -4.68 -7.68 -5.33
C GLU A 37 -5.40 -8.74 -4.50
N CYS A 38 -5.36 -8.65 -3.16
CA CYS A 38 -5.85 -9.72 -2.29
C CYS A 38 -6.79 -9.28 -1.16
N GLY A 39 -7.01 -7.98 -0.99
CA GLY A 39 -7.87 -7.44 0.07
C GLY A 39 -7.28 -7.48 1.48
N ALA A 40 -6.00 -7.83 1.64
CA ALA A 40 -5.33 -7.80 2.95
C ALA A 40 -5.25 -6.37 3.51
N GLY A 41 -5.33 -6.24 4.83
CA GLY A 41 -5.31 -4.92 5.48
C GLY A 41 -3.91 -4.33 5.56
N LYS A 42 -3.82 -3.05 5.92
CA LYS A 42 -2.54 -2.33 6.10
C LYS A 42 -1.60 -3.00 7.10
N GLN A 43 -2.13 -3.74 8.10
CA GLN A 43 -1.30 -4.47 9.07
C GLN A 43 -0.53 -5.65 8.48
N ASP A 44 -0.94 -6.16 7.31
CA ASP A 44 -0.35 -7.31 6.64
C ASP A 44 0.75 -6.89 5.65
N PHE A 45 1.33 -5.70 5.85
CA PHE A 45 2.38 -5.14 5.02
C PHE A 45 3.65 -4.90 5.83
N GLU A 46 4.78 -5.16 5.20
CA GLU A 46 6.10 -4.77 5.71
C GLU A 46 6.75 -3.70 4.82
N MET A 47 7.58 -2.86 5.44
CA MET A 47 8.40 -1.90 4.70
C MET A 47 9.53 -2.64 3.99
N VAL A 48 9.69 -2.36 2.70
CA VAL A 48 10.79 -2.89 1.90
C VAL A 48 11.58 -1.69 1.38
N GLN A 49 12.89 -1.71 1.61
CA GLN A 49 13.79 -0.74 1.00
C GLN A 49 14.13 -1.24 -0.41
N ILE A 50 13.77 -0.45 -1.41
CA ILE A 50 13.95 -0.75 -2.84
C ILE A 50 14.88 0.27 -3.48
#